data_AF-A0A2J7Q4J6-F1
#
_entry.id   AF-A0A2J7Q4J6-F1
#
_cell.length_a   1.000
_cell.length_b   1.000
_cell.length_c   1.000
_cell.angle_alpha   90.00
_cell.angle_beta   90.00
_cell.angle_gamma   90.00
#
_symmetry.space_group_name_H-M   'P 1'
#
loop_
_entity.id
_entity.type
_entity.pdbx_description
1 polymer ?
#
loop_
_entity_poly.entity_id
_entity_poly.type
_entity_poly.pdbx_seq_one_letter_code
_entity_poly.pdbx_strand_id
1 'polypeptide(L)'
;MPPKKKGGGGGKGGKKKSEGYVIDGVSTTEMTREQLEVFAHRLREEMEREREERNFFQLERDKLRTFWEITRQQLEENRAELRNKDREIEEAEERHQVEIKVYKQKVKHLLYEHQNNLSELKAESMVSLKMAQDDYNEQEMELLKDKRKLKYQHKEQELAHEDEIRAICMKHSEELNKVRATFEVEAREIEAKYEKRLTTQRNELNLRHRMELTEIEERKNKSRWKT
;
A
#
# COMPACT_ATOMS: atom_id res chain seq x y z
N MET A 1 35.26 -83.05 47.55
CA MET A 1 35.79 -83.62 48.82
C MET A 1 34.93 -83.07 49.95
N PRO A 2 34.18 -83.93 50.64
CA PRO A 2 34.66 -84.50 51.90
C PRO A 2 34.70 -86.05 51.88
N PRO A 3 35.76 -86.71 52.36
CA PRO A 3 35.80 -88.16 52.53
C PRO A 3 35.92 -88.59 54.01
N LYS A 4 35.35 -89.76 54.37
CA LYS A 4 36.04 -90.88 55.07
C LYS A 4 35.08 -91.84 55.82
N LYS A 5 35.21 -93.14 55.51
CA LYS A 5 35.56 -94.29 56.38
C LYS A 5 35.31 -95.58 55.56
N LYS A 6 36.26 -96.46 55.21
CA LYS A 6 37.32 -97.24 55.91
C LYS A 6 36.82 -98.62 56.39
N GLY A 7 37.49 -99.67 55.86
CA GLY A 7 37.51 -101.05 56.38
C GLY A 7 36.70 -102.02 55.52
N GLY A 8 37.16 -103.20 55.12
CA GLY A 8 38.41 -103.91 55.36
C GLY A 8 38.22 -105.38 54.93
N GLY A 9 39.33 -106.05 54.62
CA GLY A 9 39.49 -107.50 54.82
C GLY A 9 39.22 -108.40 53.60
N GLY A 10 40.26 -109.12 53.19
CA GLY A 10 40.28 -110.01 52.03
C GLY A 10 39.78 -111.44 52.27
N GLY A 11 39.84 -112.25 51.21
CA GLY A 11 39.57 -113.68 51.27
C GLY A 11 39.59 -114.38 49.90
N LYS A 12 40.70 -115.08 49.64
CA LYS A 12 40.99 -116.17 48.69
C LYS A 12 39.82 -116.83 47.91
N GLY A 13 40.05 -116.96 46.60
CA GLY A 13 40.14 -118.26 45.91
C GLY A 13 38.86 -119.04 45.62
N GLY A 14 38.35 -118.92 44.38
CA GLY A 14 37.33 -119.79 43.79
C GLY A 14 37.51 -119.92 42.28
N LYS A 15 37.38 -121.14 41.76
CA LYS A 15 37.82 -121.63 40.43
C LYS A 15 36.71 -121.42 39.38
N LYS A 16 37.12 -120.88 38.21
CA LYS A 16 36.45 -120.83 36.87
C LYS A 16 34.98 -121.29 36.77
N LYS A 17 34.11 -120.35 36.37
CA LYS A 17 33.20 -120.51 35.23
C LYS A 17 33.40 -119.29 34.33
N SER A 18 33.55 -119.48 33.03
CA SER A 18 33.52 -118.37 32.08
C SER A 18 32.14 -117.73 32.16
N GLU A 19 32.04 -116.60 32.87
CA GLU A 19 30.88 -115.73 32.77
C GLU A 19 30.79 -115.32 31.30
N GLY A 20 29.70 -115.75 30.65
CA GLY A 20 29.40 -115.34 29.29
C GLY A 20 29.39 -113.82 29.20
N TYR A 21 30.12 -113.27 28.24
CA TYR A 21 30.06 -111.84 27.98
C TYR A 21 28.69 -111.55 27.37
N VAL A 22 27.78 -110.97 28.15
CA VAL A 22 26.52 -110.46 27.62
C VAL A 22 26.80 -109.06 27.08
N ILE A 23 26.73 -108.90 25.76
CA ILE A 23 26.90 -107.61 25.09
C ILE A 23 25.54 -107.26 24.49
N ASP A 24 24.99 -106.13 24.89
CA ASP A 24 23.66 -105.64 24.48
C ASP A 24 22.51 -106.66 24.64
N GLY A 25 22.47 -107.33 25.80
CA GLY A 25 21.42 -108.30 26.13
C GLY A 25 21.54 -109.69 25.46
N VAL A 26 22.56 -109.92 24.62
CA VAL A 26 22.81 -111.21 23.94
C VAL A 26 24.00 -111.95 24.57
N SER A 27 23.82 -113.24 24.90
CA SER A 27 24.87 -114.12 25.45
C SER A 27 25.83 -114.58 24.35
N THR A 28 27.09 -114.11 24.38
CA THR A 28 28.11 -114.45 23.37
C THR A 28 28.75 -115.83 23.56
N THR A 29 28.39 -116.53 24.64
CA THR A 29 29.03 -117.80 25.07
C THR A 29 28.71 -119.01 24.18
N GLU A 30 27.64 -118.94 23.39
CA GLU A 30 27.15 -120.05 22.54
C GLU A 30 27.31 -119.77 21.03
N MET A 31 27.84 -118.60 20.67
CA MET A 31 27.99 -118.19 19.27
C MET A 31 29.29 -118.75 18.66
N THR A 32 29.18 -119.24 17.43
CA THR A 32 30.35 -119.62 16.61
C THR A 32 31.14 -118.37 16.18
N ARG A 33 32.42 -118.54 15.82
CA ARG A 33 33.31 -117.43 15.42
C ARG A 33 32.67 -116.53 14.34
N GLU A 34 32.05 -117.13 13.32
CA GLU A 34 31.39 -116.41 12.23
C GLU A 34 30.16 -115.61 12.74
N GLN A 35 29.40 -116.17 13.68
CA GLN A 35 28.27 -115.49 14.31
C GLN A 35 28.70 -114.32 15.20
N LEU A 36 29.84 -114.42 15.88
CA LEU A 36 30.44 -113.32 16.63
C LEU A 36 30.98 -112.22 15.71
N GLU A 37 31.55 -112.57 14.55
CA GLU A 37 32.01 -111.61 13.54
C GLU A 37 30.83 -110.82 12.95
N VAL A 38 29.71 -111.49 12.63
CA VAL A 38 28.48 -110.82 12.16
C VAL A 38 27.85 -109.95 13.25
N PHE A 39 27.80 -110.42 14.50
CA PHE A 39 27.28 -109.64 15.63
C PHE A 39 28.14 -108.39 15.90
N ALA A 40 29.47 -108.51 15.82
CA ALA A 40 30.38 -107.39 15.93
C ALA A 40 30.23 -106.37 14.78
N HIS A 41 29.95 -106.83 13.56
CA HIS A 41 29.65 -105.96 12.42
C HIS A 41 28.33 -105.20 12.63
N ARG A 42 27.28 -105.89 13.07
CA ARG A 42 25.98 -105.28 13.37
C ARG A 42 26.07 -104.20 14.46
N LEU A 43 26.76 -104.51 15.57
CA LEU A 43 26.98 -103.52 16.64
C LEU A 43 27.79 -102.31 16.15
N ARG A 44 28.73 -102.51 15.23
CA ARG A 44 29.48 -101.42 14.63
C ARG A 44 28.59 -100.54 13.75
N GLU A 45 27.74 -101.15 12.92
CA GLU A 45 26.76 -100.43 12.10
C GLU A 45 25.73 -99.67 12.96
N GLU A 46 25.24 -100.26 14.05
CA GLU A 46 24.34 -99.60 14.98
C GLU A 46 25.03 -98.42 15.69
N MET A 47 26.28 -98.59 16.13
CA MET A 47 27.10 -97.52 16.69
C MET A 47 27.38 -96.38 15.69
N GLU A 48 27.57 -96.70 14.42
CA GLU A 48 27.80 -95.72 13.35
C GLU A 48 26.51 -94.97 13.02
N ARG A 49 25.38 -95.67 12.90
CA ARG A 49 24.05 -95.06 12.73
C ARG A 49 23.71 -94.12 13.88
N GLU A 50 23.92 -94.53 15.13
CA GLU A 50 23.69 -93.63 16.27
C GLU A 50 24.62 -92.41 16.27
N ARG A 51 25.85 -92.53 15.74
CA ARG A 51 26.74 -91.37 15.58
C ARG A 51 26.21 -90.42 14.53
N GLU A 52 25.74 -90.93 13.40
CA GLU A 52 25.11 -90.13 12.34
C GLU A 52 23.84 -89.43 12.84
N GLU A 53 22.98 -90.14 13.56
CA GLU A 53 21.76 -89.57 14.16
C GLU A 53 22.09 -88.48 15.18
N ARG A 54 23.06 -88.71 16.07
CA ARG A 54 23.52 -87.67 17.01
C ARG A 54 24.06 -86.44 16.29
N ASN A 55 24.84 -86.64 15.22
CA ASN A 55 25.36 -85.54 14.41
C ASN A 55 24.22 -84.77 13.74
N PHE A 56 23.26 -85.48 13.13
CA PHE A 56 22.08 -84.89 12.51
C PHE A 56 21.29 -84.03 13.50
N PHE A 57 20.94 -84.56 14.68
CA PHE A 57 20.21 -83.80 15.70
C PHE A 57 21.02 -82.63 16.25
N GLN A 58 22.35 -82.74 16.30
CA GLN A 58 23.21 -81.62 16.68
C GLN A 58 23.15 -80.50 15.64
N LEU A 59 23.27 -80.81 14.35
CA LEU A 59 23.14 -79.83 13.27
C LEU A 59 21.75 -79.18 13.26
N GLU A 60 20.68 -79.96 13.43
CA GLU A 60 19.31 -79.42 13.50
C GLU A 60 19.11 -78.51 14.72
N ARG A 61 19.64 -78.89 15.89
CA ARG A 61 19.60 -78.03 17.08
C ARG A 61 20.35 -76.72 16.85
N ASP A 62 21.54 -76.78 16.26
CA ASP A 62 22.37 -75.60 16.02
C ASP A 62 21.71 -74.69 14.97
N LYS A 63 21.09 -75.26 13.90
CA LYS A 63 20.25 -74.51 12.96
C LYS A 63 19.07 -73.83 13.65
N LEU A 64 18.29 -74.56 14.45
CA LEU A 64 17.16 -73.99 15.20
C LEU A 64 17.61 -72.85 16.11
N ARG A 65 18.77 -73.00 16.76
CA ARG A 65 19.36 -71.94 17.57
C ARG A 65 19.69 -70.71 16.73
N THR A 66 20.34 -70.86 15.57
CA THR A 66 20.63 -69.72 14.69
C THR A 66 19.36 -69.02 14.19
N PHE A 67 18.33 -69.77 13.80
CA PHE A 67 17.05 -69.19 13.42
C PHE A 67 16.40 -68.43 14.57
N TRP A 68 16.45 -68.98 15.77
CA TRP A 68 15.93 -68.31 16.96
C TRP A 68 16.68 -67.01 17.27
N GLU A 69 18.01 -67.02 17.19
CA GLU A 69 18.83 -65.81 17.41
C GLU A 69 18.53 -64.73 16.36
N ILE A 70 18.46 -65.11 15.08
CA ILE A 70 18.12 -64.18 13.97
C ILE A 70 16.71 -63.61 14.15
N THR A 71 15.70 -64.45 14.36
CA THR A 71 14.31 -63.99 14.48
C THR A 71 14.08 -63.14 15.72
N ARG A 72 14.79 -63.43 16.82
CA ARG A 72 14.80 -62.59 18.01
C ARG A 72 15.42 -61.22 17.72
N GLN A 73 16.58 -61.18 17.06
CA GLN A 73 17.23 -59.92 16.69
C GLN A 73 16.33 -59.09 15.77
N GLN A 74 15.75 -59.70 14.73
CA GLN A 74 14.80 -59.04 13.83
C GLN A 74 13.58 -58.49 14.57
N LEU A 75 13.06 -59.20 15.57
CA LEU A 75 11.97 -58.70 16.40
C LEU A 75 12.39 -57.48 17.23
N GLU A 76 13.59 -57.50 17.80
CA GLU A 76 14.14 -56.38 18.57
C GLU A 76 14.40 -55.15 17.67
N GLU A 77 14.93 -55.35 16.46
CA GLU A 77 15.12 -54.32 15.42
C GLU A 77 13.78 -53.72 14.99
N ASN A 78 12.81 -54.53 14.58
CA ASN A 78 11.48 -54.06 14.18
C ASN A 78 10.77 -53.28 15.30
N ARG A 79 10.93 -53.69 16.56
CA ARG A 79 10.40 -52.95 17.72
C ARG A 79 11.12 -51.62 17.95
N ALA A 80 12.41 -51.53 17.65
CA ALA A 80 13.14 -50.27 17.70
C ALA A 80 12.71 -49.34 16.56
N GLU A 81 12.55 -49.87 15.35
CA GLU A 81 12.05 -49.13 14.19
C GLU A 81 10.64 -48.58 14.42
N LEU A 82 9.73 -49.39 14.98
CA LEU A 82 8.37 -48.95 15.30
C LEU A 82 8.39 -47.74 16.25
N ARG A 83 9.19 -47.79 17.33
CA ARG A 83 9.33 -46.68 18.28
C ARG A 83 9.94 -45.43 17.64
N ASN A 84 10.89 -45.60 16.73
CA ASN A 84 11.44 -44.47 15.98
C ASN A 84 10.39 -43.85 15.05
N LYS A 85 9.56 -44.67 14.40
CA LYS A 85 8.47 -44.19 13.55
C LYS A 85 7.39 -43.46 14.35
N ASP A 86 7.01 -43.98 15.52
CA ASP A 86 6.08 -43.29 16.42
C ASP A 86 6.62 -41.91 16.82
N ARG A 87 7.91 -41.83 17.15
CA ARG A 87 8.56 -40.55 17.45
C ARG A 87 8.62 -39.61 16.25
N GLU A 88 8.92 -40.12 15.06
CA GLU A 88 8.92 -39.30 13.82
C GLU A 88 7.53 -38.72 13.54
N ILE A 89 6.47 -39.47 13.82
CA ILE A 89 5.07 -39.01 13.70
C ILE A 89 4.80 -37.90 14.72
N GLU A 90 5.14 -38.11 15.99
CA GLU A 90 4.97 -37.08 17.04
C GLU A 90 5.71 -35.78 16.67
N GLU A 91 6.97 -35.86 16.25
CA GLU A 91 7.75 -34.69 15.85
C GLU A 91 7.16 -34.00 14.60
N ALA A 92 6.60 -34.75 13.66
CA ALA A 92 5.92 -34.18 12.50
C ALA A 92 4.62 -33.46 12.89
N GLU A 93 3.84 -34.04 13.81
CA GLU A 93 2.63 -33.41 14.35
C GLU A 93 2.96 -32.12 15.11
N GLU A 94 4.00 -32.12 15.95
CA GLU A 94 4.46 -30.92 16.66
C GLU A 94 4.89 -29.82 15.70
N ARG A 95 5.69 -30.15 14.67
CA ARG A 95 6.08 -29.21 13.61
C ARG A 95 4.86 -28.63 12.91
N HIS A 96 3.91 -29.48 12.52
CA HIS A 96 2.70 -29.03 11.83
C HIS A 96 1.85 -28.12 12.72
N GLN A 97 1.73 -28.42 14.02
CA GLN A 97 1.03 -27.54 14.97
C GLN A 97 1.70 -26.16 15.10
N VAL A 98 3.03 -26.10 15.10
CA VAL A 98 3.78 -24.83 15.12
C VAL A 98 3.52 -24.05 13.84
N GLU A 99 3.58 -24.70 12.67
CA GLU A 99 3.28 -24.07 11.39
C GLU A 99 1.87 -23.48 11.37
N ILE A 100 0.85 -24.23 11.80
CA ILE A 100 -0.53 -23.74 11.91
C ILE A 100 -0.59 -22.46 12.77
N LYS A 101 0.11 -22.43 13.91
CA LYS A 101 0.15 -21.25 14.78
C LYS A 101 0.79 -20.05 14.09
N VAL A 102 1.90 -20.27 13.38
CA VAL A 102 2.59 -19.21 12.62
C VAL A 102 1.70 -18.68 11.50
N TYR A 103 1.06 -19.55 10.71
CA TYR A 103 0.14 -19.13 9.66
C TYR A 103 -1.07 -18.38 10.22
N LYS A 104 -1.65 -18.86 11.33
CA LYS A 104 -2.73 -18.16 12.02
C LYS A 104 -2.31 -16.75 12.46
N GLN A 105 -1.10 -16.61 12.99
CA GLN A 105 -0.57 -15.30 13.38
C GLN A 105 -0.33 -14.40 12.15
N LYS A 106 0.19 -14.97 11.05
CA LYS A 106 0.40 -14.24 9.79
C LYS A 106 -0.92 -13.71 9.23
N VAL A 107 -1.98 -14.52 9.24
CA VAL A 107 -3.33 -14.09 8.81
C VAL A 107 -3.84 -12.97 9.70
N LYS A 108 -3.72 -13.10 11.03
CA LYS A 108 -4.13 -12.02 11.97
C LYS A 108 -3.38 -10.72 11.69
N HIS A 109 -2.07 -10.80 11.49
CA HIS A 109 -1.24 -9.62 11.20
C HIS A 109 -1.65 -8.96 9.88
N LEU A 110 -1.81 -9.72 8.81
CA LEU A 110 -2.26 -9.20 7.52
C LEU A 110 -3.63 -8.53 7.62
N LEU A 111 -4.59 -9.13 8.34
CA LEU A 111 -5.91 -8.52 8.56
C LEU A 111 -5.81 -7.19 9.33
N TYR A 112 -4.96 -7.15 10.36
CA TYR A 112 -4.71 -5.94 11.14
C TYR A 112 -4.06 -4.85 10.28
N GLU A 113 -3.04 -5.18 9.49
CA GLU A 113 -2.39 -4.23 8.58
C GLU A 113 -3.37 -3.70 7.53
N HIS A 114 -4.16 -4.57 6.91
CA HIS A 114 -5.18 -4.13 5.95
C HIS A 114 -6.21 -3.19 6.59
N GLN A 115 -6.67 -3.49 7.80
CA GLN A 115 -7.60 -2.62 8.52
C GLN A 115 -6.95 -1.28 8.90
N ASN A 116 -5.69 -1.28 9.32
CA ASN A 116 -4.96 -0.07 9.67
C ASN A 116 -4.74 0.81 8.43
N ASN A 117 -4.21 0.22 7.33
CA ASN A 117 -4.00 0.92 6.07
C ASN A 117 -5.30 1.51 5.51
N LEU A 118 -6.42 0.79 5.61
CA LEU A 118 -7.72 1.28 5.18
C LEU A 118 -8.23 2.44 6.05
N SER A 119 -7.91 2.43 7.34
CA SER A 119 -8.27 3.51 8.27
C SER A 119 -7.41 4.76 8.02
N GLU A 120 -6.11 4.58 7.81
CA GLU A 120 -5.16 5.64 7.44
C GLU A 120 -5.54 6.28 6.10
N LEU A 121 -5.76 5.48 5.05
CA LEU A 121 -6.15 5.99 3.74
C LEU A 121 -7.47 6.79 3.79
N LYS A 122 -8.44 6.34 4.61
CA LYS A 122 -9.68 7.10 4.82
C LYS A 122 -9.42 8.43 5.53
N ALA A 123 -8.58 8.45 6.55
CA ALA A 123 -8.21 9.67 7.27
C ALA A 123 -7.49 10.65 6.34
N GLU A 124 -6.49 10.18 5.60
CA GLU A 124 -5.75 10.98 4.61
C GLU A 124 -6.67 11.54 3.52
N SER A 125 -7.58 10.71 2.99
CA SER A 125 -8.55 11.15 1.99
C SER A 125 -9.49 12.23 2.52
N MET A 126 -9.99 12.11 3.77
CA MET A 126 -10.82 13.13 4.39
C MET A 126 -10.07 14.45 4.61
N VAL A 127 -8.81 14.39 5.06
CA VAL A 127 -7.97 15.58 5.24
C VAL A 127 -7.71 16.25 3.89
N SER A 128 -7.33 15.48 2.87
CA SER A 128 -7.10 16.00 1.52
C SER A 128 -8.34 16.66 0.92
N LEU A 129 -9.52 16.03 1.07
CA LEU A 129 -10.79 16.60 0.62
C LEU A 129 -11.09 17.92 1.34
N LYS A 130 -10.86 17.98 2.65
CA LYS A 130 -11.08 19.18 3.44
C LYS A 130 -10.13 20.32 3.02
N MET A 131 -8.85 20.03 2.83
CA MET A 131 -7.89 21.01 2.32
C MET A 131 -8.30 21.56 0.96
N ALA A 132 -8.69 20.69 0.02
CA ALA A 132 -9.16 21.13 -1.30
C ALA A 132 -10.43 22.00 -1.21
N GLN A 133 -11.35 21.68 -0.28
CA GLN A 133 -12.53 22.50 -0.04
C GLN A 133 -12.19 23.86 0.57
N ASP A 134 -11.28 23.89 1.55
CA ASP A 134 -10.83 25.13 2.19
C ASP A 134 -10.11 26.03 1.18
N ASP A 135 -9.23 25.47 0.35
CA ASP A 135 -8.55 26.18 -0.74
C ASP A 135 -9.55 26.77 -1.76
N TYR A 136 -10.56 25.98 -2.16
CA TYR A 136 -11.62 26.46 -3.05
C TYR A 136 -12.41 27.61 -2.43
N ASN A 137 -12.78 27.49 -1.14
CA ASN A 137 -13.50 28.54 -0.43
C ASN A 137 -12.67 29.82 -0.32
N GLU A 138 -11.36 29.71 -0.09
CA GLU A 138 -10.46 30.86 -0.05
C GLU A 138 -10.41 31.57 -1.41
N GLN A 139 -10.22 30.81 -2.51
CA GLN A 139 -10.24 31.35 -3.87
C GLN A 139 -11.59 32.03 -4.20
N GLU A 140 -12.71 31.41 -3.82
CA GLU A 140 -14.04 32.01 -4.03
C GLU A 140 -14.17 33.35 -3.28
N MET A 141 -13.69 33.41 -2.04
CA MET A 141 -13.72 34.63 -1.23
C MET A 141 -12.84 35.74 -1.81
N GLU A 142 -11.67 35.40 -2.36
CA GLU A 142 -10.81 36.34 -3.07
C GLU A 142 -11.50 36.88 -4.33
N LEU A 143 -12.06 36.01 -5.17
CA LEU A 143 -12.80 36.40 -6.37
C LEU A 143 -13.99 37.32 -6.04
N LEU A 144 -14.70 37.05 -4.93
CA LEU A 144 -15.79 37.92 -4.47
C LEU A 144 -15.30 39.29 -4.01
N LYS A 145 -14.15 39.37 -3.33
CA LYS A 145 -13.52 40.65 -2.95
C LYS A 145 -13.09 41.43 -4.20
N ASP A 146 -12.43 40.77 -5.14
CA ASP A 146 -11.98 41.39 -6.39
C ASP A 146 -13.15 41.89 -7.23
N LYS A 147 -14.22 41.10 -7.34
CA LYS A 147 -15.47 41.52 -7.99
C LYS A 147 -16.05 42.79 -7.37
N ARG A 148 -16.05 42.90 -6.03
CA ARG A 148 -16.54 44.11 -5.33
C ARG A 148 -15.63 45.30 -5.58
N LYS A 149 -14.31 45.09 -5.51
CA LYS A 149 -13.30 46.13 -5.78
C LYS A 149 -13.43 46.67 -7.21
N LEU A 150 -13.58 45.78 -8.19
CA LEU A 150 -13.72 46.14 -9.60
C LEU A 150 -15.01 46.93 -9.85
N LYS A 151 -16.12 46.55 -9.20
CA LYS A 151 -17.37 47.33 -9.25
C LYS A 151 -17.21 48.75 -8.67
N TYR A 152 -16.50 48.87 -7.56
CA TYR A 152 -16.23 50.18 -6.96
C TYR A 152 -15.38 51.05 -7.89
N GLN A 153 -14.27 50.50 -8.40
CA GLN A 153 -13.40 51.19 -9.36
C GLN A 153 -14.14 51.62 -10.62
N HIS A 154 -15.01 50.76 -11.15
CA HIS A 154 -15.84 51.11 -12.30
C HIS A 154 -16.77 52.28 -11.98
N LYS A 155 -17.40 52.27 -10.80
CA LYS A 155 -18.30 53.36 -10.41
C LYS A 155 -17.56 54.69 -10.20
N GLU A 156 -16.36 54.63 -9.63
CA GLU A 156 -15.49 55.79 -9.47
C GLU A 156 -15.08 56.37 -10.83
N GLN A 157 -14.72 55.51 -11.80
CA GLN A 157 -14.44 55.92 -13.18
C GLN A 157 -15.65 56.57 -13.85
N GLU A 158 -16.85 55.98 -13.72
CA GLU A 158 -18.09 56.59 -14.25
C GLU A 158 -18.29 58.01 -13.71
N LEU A 159 -18.16 58.21 -12.40
CA LEU A 159 -18.33 59.52 -11.76
C LEU A 159 -17.25 60.52 -12.22
N ALA A 160 -16.01 60.09 -12.32
CA ALA A 160 -14.92 60.92 -12.83
C ALA A 160 -15.18 61.37 -14.28
N HIS A 161 -15.66 60.47 -15.13
CA HIS A 161 -16.04 60.82 -16.51
C HIS A 161 -17.25 61.76 -16.58
N GLU A 162 -18.26 61.59 -15.71
CA GLU A 162 -19.37 62.54 -15.61
C GLU A 162 -18.87 63.94 -15.22
N ASP A 163 -17.93 64.04 -14.27
CA ASP A 163 -17.32 65.30 -13.86
C ASP A 163 -16.49 65.94 -14.97
N GLU A 164 -15.72 65.14 -15.73
CA GLU A 164 -15.00 65.61 -16.91
C GLU A 164 -15.95 66.19 -17.96
N ILE A 165 -17.06 65.50 -18.26
CA ILE A 165 -18.09 65.98 -19.20
C ILE A 165 -18.71 67.29 -18.69
N ARG A 166 -19.08 67.36 -17.40
CA ARG A 166 -19.60 68.59 -16.78
C ARG A 166 -18.61 69.75 -16.92
N ALA A 167 -17.34 69.51 -16.64
CA ALA A 167 -16.29 70.53 -16.75
C ALA A 167 -16.11 71.02 -18.18
N ILE A 168 -16.16 70.13 -19.18
CA ILE A 168 -16.11 70.49 -20.60
C ILE A 168 -17.32 71.34 -20.98
N CYS A 169 -18.54 70.95 -20.61
CA CYS A 169 -19.76 71.71 -20.87
C CYS A 169 -19.73 73.11 -20.26
N MET A 170 -19.24 73.25 -19.02
CA MET A 170 -19.09 74.54 -18.36
C MET A 170 -18.09 75.44 -19.10
N LYS A 171 -16.90 74.91 -19.44
CA LYS A 171 -15.90 75.65 -20.23
C LYS A 171 -16.47 76.10 -21.57
N HIS A 172 -17.19 75.22 -22.27
CA HIS A 172 -17.82 75.58 -23.54
C HIS A 172 -18.88 76.68 -23.38
N SER A 173 -19.68 76.64 -22.32
CA SER A 173 -20.65 77.70 -22.02
C SER A 173 -19.97 79.03 -21.70
N GLU A 174 -18.85 79.02 -20.98
CA GLU A 174 -18.06 80.23 -20.70
C GLU A 174 -17.49 80.83 -21.99
N GLU A 175 -16.95 79.99 -22.88
CA GLU A 175 -16.45 80.41 -24.20
C GLU A 175 -17.56 81.00 -25.07
N LEU A 176 -18.72 80.35 -25.14
CA LEU A 176 -19.89 80.88 -25.85
C LEU A 176 -20.35 82.23 -25.30
N ASN A 177 -20.39 82.39 -23.97
CA ASN A 177 -20.76 83.65 -23.35
C ASN A 177 -19.74 84.76 -23.65
N LYS A 178 -18.44 84.46 -23.64
CA LYS A 178 -17.39 85.42 -24.04
C LYS A 178 -17.60 85.88 -25.48
N VAL A 179 -17.83 84.93 -26.40
CA VAL A 179 -18.08 85.23 -27.82
C VAL A 179 -19.37 86.04 -28.01
N ARG A 180 -20.44 85.73 -27.29
CA ARG A 180 -21.68 86.53 -27.33
C ARG A 180 -21.45 87.96 -26.83
N ALA A 181 -20.73 88.12 -25.72
CA ALA A 181 -20.41 89.43 -25.17
C ALA A 181 -19.56 90.27 -26.13
N THR A 182 -18.58 89.67 -26.82
CA THR A 182 -17.81 90.38 -27.86
C THR A 182 -18.69 90.82 -29.02
N PHE A 183 -19.58 89.94 -29.51
CA PHE A 183 -20.53 90.30 -30.57
C PHE A 183 -21.50 91.41 -30.16
N GLU A 184 -21.99 91.42 -28.92
CA GLU A 184 -22.87 92.49 -28.42
C GLU A 184 -22.16 93.84 -28.33
N VAL A 185 -20.87 93.86 -27.99
CA VAL A 185 -20.06 95.08 -27.98
C VAL A 185 -19.84 95.56 -29.41
N GLU A 186 -19.42 94.68 -30.32
CA GLU A 186 -19.23 95.01 -31.74
C GLU A 186 -20.51 95.54 -32.39
N ALA A 187 -21.67 94.91 -32.11
CA ALA A 187 -22.97 95.37 -32.60
C ALA A 187 -23.31 96.78 -32.10
N ARG A 188 -23.14 97.04 -30.79
CA ARG A 188 -23.36 98.38 -30.21
C ARG A 188 -22.42 99.43 -30.79
N GLU A 189 -21.15 99.09 -31.03
CA GLU A 189 -20.20 99.99 -31.67
C GLU A 189 -20.61 100.34 -33.11
N ILE A 190 -21.11 99.35 -33.85
CA ILE A 190 -21.61 99.54 -35.22
C ILE A 190 -22.85 100.45 -35.20
N GLU A 191 -23.82 100.16 -34.33
CA GLU A 191 -25.03 100.99 -34.15
C GLU A 191 -24.66 102.43 -33.80
N ALA A 192 -23.81 102.63 -32.80
CA ALA A 192 -23.36 103.96 -32.38
C ALA A 192 -22.62 104.72 -33.50
N LYS A 193 -21.79 104.01 -34.31
CA LYS A 193 -21.13 104.60 -35.49
C LYS A 193 -22.16 105.08 -36.51
N TYR A 194 -23.19 104.29 -36.81
CA TYR A 194 -24.23 104.66 -37.77
C TYR A 194 -25.15 105.77 -37.24
N GLU A 195 -25.51 105.74 -35.96
CA GLU A 195 -26.32 106.78 -35.32
C GLU A 195 -25.59 108.13 -35.27
N LYS A 196 -24.29 108.12 -34.98
CA LYS A 196 -23.43 109.32 -35.08
C LYS A 196 -23.38 109.86 -36.50
N ARG A 197 -23.32 108.98 -37.51
CA ARG A 197 -23.35 109.36 -38.93
C ARG A 197 -24.69 110.02 -39.31
N LEU A 198 -25.80 109.41 -38.91
CA LEU A 198 -27.16 109.93 -39.15
C LEU A 198 -27.39 111.28 -38.49
N THR A 199 -26.99 111.44 -37.22
CA THR A 199 -27.09 112.72 -36.49
C THR A 199 -26.22 113.80 -37.13
N THR A 200 -24.99 113.47 -37.54
CA THR A 200 -24.12 114.42 -38.27
C THR A 200 -24.77 114.87 -39.57
N GLN A 201 -25.26 113.94 -40.40
CA GLN A 201 -25.98 114.27 -41.64
C GLN A 201 -27.23 115.12 -41.38
N ARG A 202 -28.00 114.81 -40.33
CA ARG A 202 -29.18 115.59 -39.94
C ARG A 202 -28.81 117.00 -39.50
N ASN A 203 -27.72 117.17 -38.75
CA ASN A 203 -27.21 118.48 -38.34
C ASN A 203 -26.70 119.29 -39.54
N GLU A 204 -25.99 118.66 -40.48
CA GLU A 204 -25.55 119.30 -41.73
C GLU A 204 -26.75 119.79 -42.57
N LEU A 205 -27.78 118.96 -42.73
CA LEU A 205 -29.02 119.34 -43.44
C LEU A 205 -29.75 120.48 -42.73
N ASN A 206 -29.87 120.42 -41.40
CA ASN A 206 -30.48 121.49 -40.62
C ASN A 206 -29.69 122.80 -40.71
N LEU A 207 -28.35 122.73 -40.71
CA LEU A 207 -27.49 123.90 -40.87
C LEU A 207 -27.65 124.50 -42.27
N ARG A 208 -27.67 123.68 -43.33
CA ARG A 208 -27.96 124.14 -44.70
C ARG A 208 -29.31 124.83 -44.77
N HIS A 209 -30.36 124.21 -44.21
CA HIS A 209 -31.69 124.81 -44.18
C HIS A 209 -31.72 126.15 -43.41
N ARG A 210 -31.03 126.23 -42.27
CA ARG A 210 -30.92 127.47 -41.48
C ARG A 210 -30.16 128.55 -42.25
N MET A 211 -29.07 128.20 -42.92
CA MET A 211 -28.31 129.10 -43.80
C MET A 211 -29.18 129.62 -44.95
N GLU A 212 -29.92 128.74 -45.63
CA GLU A 212 -30.87 129.09 -46.69
C GLU A 212 -31.95 130.06 -46.18
N LEU A 213 -32.52 129.80 -44.99
CA LEU A 213 -33.48 130.70 -44.36
C LEU A 213 -32.87 132.07 -44.03
N THR A 214 -31.68 132.13 -43.44
CA THR A 214 -30.99 133.40 -43.16
C THR A 214 -30.66 134.17 -44.44
N GLU A 215 -30.29 133.47 -45.51
CA GLU A 215 -29.98 134.07 -46.81
C GLU A 215 -31.25 134.62 -47.48
N ILE A 216 -32.40 133.94 -47.32
CA ILE A 216 -33.73 134.43 -47.70
C ILE A 216 -34.12 135.66 -46.85
N GLU A 217 -33.90 135.62 -45.54
CA GLU A 217 -34.18 136.72 -44.60
C GLU A 217 -33.33 137.96 -44.96
N GLU A 218 -32.05 137.79 -45.28
CA GLU A 218 -31.16 138.86 -45.74
C GLU A 218 -31.56 139.40 -47.12
N ARG A 219 -32.00 138.54 -48.05
CA ARG A 219 -32.61 138.96 -49.33
C ARG A 219 -33.89 139.78 -49.10
N LYS A 220 -34.76 139.36 -48.18
CA LYS A 220 -35.97 140.09 -47.79
C LYS A 220 -35.63 141.43 -47.12
N ASN A 221 -34.65 141.47 -46.21
CA ASN A 221 -34.20 142.70 -45.57
C ASN A 221 -33.57 143.67 -46.59
N LYS A 222 -32.71 143.21 -47.51
CA LYS A 222 -32.21 144.05 -48.62
C LYS A 222 -33.31 144.61 -49.52
N SER A 223 -34.43 143.89 -49.65
CA SER A 223 -35.61 144.35 -50.37
C SER A 223 -36.44 145.37 -49.56
N ARG A 224 -36.41 145.27 -48.23
CA ARG A 224 -37.10 146.15 -47.28
C ARG A 224 -36.42 147.50 -47.05
N TRP A 225 -35.13 147.65 -47.32
CA TRP A 225 -34.39 148.93 -47.29
C TRP A 225 -34.41 149.70 -48.63
N LYS A 226 -35.12 149.19 -49.65
CA LYS A 226 -35.31 149.84 -50.97
C LYS A 226 -36.74 150.32 -51.23
N THR A 227 -37.56 150.41 -50.17
CA THR A 227 -38.90 151.02 -50.21
C THR A 227 -38.99 152.00 -49.06
#